data_AF-A0A0F3M5W5-F1
#
_entry.id   AF-A0A0F3M5W5-F1
#
_cell.length_a   1.000
_cell.length_b   1.000
_cell.length_c   1.000
_cell.angle_alpha   90.00
_cell.angle_beta   90.00
_cell.angle_gamma   90.00
#
_symmetry.space_group_name_H-M   'P 1'
#
loop_
_entity.id
_entity.type
_entity.pdbx_description
1 polymer ?
#
loop_
_entity_poly.entity_id
_entity_poly.type
_entity_poly.pdbx_seq_one_letter_code
_entity_poly.pdbx_strand_id
1 'polypeptide(L)'
;MNPWPGTFFTYNNCNIKVLKAKIVNNSHNLQPGTVKIVNNNKLLVACQEHFLELLSLQLPGRKELSSSQFLCVLPYLTRYCFTIN
;
A
#
# COMPACT_ATOMS: atom_id res chain seq x y z
N MET A 1 0.88 -17.62 18.31
CA MET A 1 1.43 -16.30 18.68
C MET A 1 1.74 -15.57 17.39
N ASN A 2 0.76 -14.87 16.82
CA ASN A 2 0.95 -14.16 15.54
C ASN A 2 1.52 -12.78 15.88
N PRO A 3 2.74 -12.44 15.46
CA PRO A 3 3.26 -11.08 15.67
C PRO A 3 2.50 -10.18 14.68
N TRP A 4 1.53 -9.48 15.23
CA TRP A 4 0.88 -8.35 14.57
C TRP A 4 1.93 -7.22 14.47
N PRO A 5 2.09 -6.63 13.29
CA PRO A 5 1.38 -5.38 13.07
C PRO A 5 0.53 -5.51 11.82
N GLY A 6 -0.78 -5.33 11.96
CA GLY A 6 -1.56 -4.83 10.83
C GLY A 6 -0.99 -3.46 10.51
N THR A 7 -0.32 -3.32 9.37
CA THR A 7 0.11 -2.00 8.90
C THR A 7 -1.15 -1.24 8.49
N PHE A 8 -1.39 -0.09 9.09
CA PHE A 8 -2.44 0.83 8.65
C PHE A 8 -1.77 2.07 8.12
N PHE A 9 -2.34 2.64 7.08
CA PHE A 9 -1.94 3.95 6.61
C PHE A 9 -3.17 4.81 6.42
N THR A 10 -3.02 6.09 6.71
CA THR A 10 -4.08 7.08 6.56
C THR A 10 -3.95 7.70 5.18
N TYR A 11 -5.01 7.60 4.37
CA TYR A 11 -5.08 8.27 3.08
C TYR A 11 -6.35 9.11 3.03
N ASN A 12 -6.22 10.41 2.78
CA ASN A 12 -7.36 11.32 2.64
C ASN A 12 -8.36 11.24 3.82
N ASN A 13 -7.82 11.21 5.04
CA ASN A 13 -8.57 11.03 6.30
C ASN A 13 -9.29 9.67 6.44
N CYS A 14 -9.00 8.71 5.56
CA CYS A 14 -9.50 7.34 5.62
C CYS A 14 -8.38 6.40 6.07
N ASN A 15 -8.62 5.64 7.14
CA ASN A 15 -7.69 4.60 7.57
C ASN A 15 -7.84 3.37 6.69
N ILE A 16 -6.80 3.07 5.93
CA ILE A 16 -6.71 1.87 5.08
C ILE A 16 -5.91 0.82 5.84
N LYS A 17 -6.50 -0.37 5.97
CA LYS A 17 -5.87 -1.51 6.63
C LYS A 17 -5.15 -2.37 5.61
N VAL A 18 -3.87 -2.64 5.84
CA VAL A 18 -3.13 -3.67 5.10
C VAL A 18 -3.43 -5.00 5.77
N LEU A 19 -4.05 -5.91 5.02
CA LEU A 19 -4.35 -7.26 5.49
C LEU A 19 -3.20 -8.22 5.21
N LYS A 20 -2.59 -8.08 4.02
CA LYS A 20 -1.43 -8.88 3.61
C LYS A 20 -0.46 -8.00 2.86
N ALA A 21 0.80 -8.08 3.26
CA ALA A 21 1.91 -7.51 2.55
C ALA A 21 3.08 -8.48 2.54
N LYS A 22 3.98 -8.30 1.58
CA LYS A 22 5.20 -9.04 1.41
C LYS A 22 6.37 -8.07 1.35
N ILE A 23 7.39 -8.32 2.15
CA ILE A 23 8.62 -7.53 2.09
C ILE A 23 9.36 -7.96 0.82
N VAL A 24 9.74 -6.95 0.03
CA VAL A 24 10.58 -7.09 -1.15
C VAL A 24 11.91 -6.43 -0.81
N ASN A 25 12.92 -7.26 -0.54
CA ASN A 25 14.30 -6.84 -0.27
C ASN A 25 14.96 -6.30 -1.55
N ASN A 26 14.41 -5.19 -2.05
CA ASN A 26 14.99 -4.38 -3.10
C ASN A 26 15.45 -3.07 -2.44
N SER A 27 16.76 -2.86 -2.44
CA SER A 27 17.35 -1.60 -2.03
C SER A 27 16.88 -0.50 -2.98
N HIS A 28 16.52 0.64 -2.40
CA HIS A 28 16.02 1.78 -3.15
C HIS A 28 16.34 3.05 -2.40
N ASN A 29 16.45 4.14 -3.16
CA ASN A 29 16.80 5.46 -2.64
C ASN A 29 15.57 6.39 -2.67
N LEU A 30 14.36 5.82 -2.61
CA LEU A 30 13.13 6.60 -2.57
C LEU A 30 12.82 6.98 -1.13
N GLN A 31 12.09 8.06 -0.95
CA GLN A 31 11.66 8.47 0.37
C GLN A 31 10.73 7.41 0.96
N PRO A 32 10.92 7.00 2.23
CA PRO A 32 9.99 6.11 2.90
C PRO A 32 8.59 6.71 2.83
N GLY A 33 7.62 5.88 2.47
CA GLY A 33 6.25 6.29 2.16
C GLY A 33 5.95 6.44 0.66
N THR A 34 6.94 6.33 -0.23
CA THR A 34 6.68 6.41 -1.68
C THR A 34 5.96 5.17 -2.19
N VAL A 35 4.76 5.32 -2.77
CA VAL A 35 4.05 4.21 -3.42
C VAL A 35 4.51 4.08 -4.88
N LYS A 36 4.99 2.90 -5.25
CA LYS A 36 5.39 2.52 -6.60
C LYS A 36 4.45 1.45 -7.13
N ILE A 37 3.80 1.75 -8.24
CA ILE A 37 2.94 0.80 -8.94
C ILE A 37 3.78 0.11 -10.01
N VAL A 38 3.77 -1.22 -10.01
CA VAL A 38 4.48 -2.04 -11.01
C VAL A 38 3.45 -2.81 -11.83
N ASN A 39 3.52 -2.64 -13.15
CA ASN A 39 2.68 -3.31 -14.15
C ASN A 39 1.16 -3.20 -13.89
N ASN A 40 0.69 -2.12 -13.23
CA ASN A 40 -0.71 -1.90 -12.83
C ASN A 40 -1.36 -3.04 -12.04
N ASN A 41 -0.56 -3.94 -11.49
CA ASN A 41 -1.04 -5.13 -10.79
C ASN A 41 -0.45 -5.22 -9.37
N LYS A 42 0.74 -4.64 -9.18
CA LYS A 42 1.49 -4.68 -7.94
C LYS A 42 1.62 -3.28 -7.37
N LEU A 43 1.41 -3.18 -6.06
CA LEU A 43 1.56 -1.94 -5.32
C LEU A 43 2.68 -2.12 -4.30
N LEU A 44 3.79 -1.44 -4.52
CA LEU A 44 4.97 -1.44 -3.67
C LEU A 44 4.99 -0.14 -2.86
N VAL A 45 5.36 -0.20 -1.59
CA VAL A 45 5.57 0.97 -0.75
C VAL A 45 7.05 0.99 -0.36
N ALA A 46 7.73 2.09 -0.65
CA ALA A 46 9.09 2.33 -0.22
C ALA A 46 9.14 2.45 1.31
N CYS A 47 9.93 1.63 1.98
CA CYS A 47 10.33 1.86 3.38
C CYS A 47 11.79 2.32 3.41
N GLN A 48 12.37 2.54 4.61
CA GLN A 48 13.73 3.08 4.72
C GLN A 48 14.78 2.29 3.91
N GLU A 49 14.71 0.95 3.89
CA GLU A 49 15.73 0.12 3.22
C GLU A 49 15.17 -0.86 2.18
N HIS A 50 13.89 -1.23 2.29
CA HIS A 50 13.24 -2.26 1.45
C HIS A 50 11.86 -1.82 0.98
N PHE A 51 11.34 -2.45 -0.07
CA PHE A 51 9.96 -2.23 -0.50
C PHE A 51 9.00 -3.16 0.24
N LEU A 52 7.77 -2.71 0.40
CA LEU A 52 6.65 -3.47 0.94
C LEU A 52 5.59 -3.65 -0.16
N GLU A 53 5.48 -4.85 -0.72
CA GLU A 53 4.44 -5.22 -1.68
C GLU A 53 3.13 -5.46 -0.95
N LEU A 54 2.13 -4.61 -1.18
CA LEU A 54 0.79 -4.78 -0.64
C LEU A 54 0.05 -5.80 -1.50
N LEU A 55 -0.37 -6.91 -0.91
CA LEU A 55 -1.11 -7.99 -1.57
C LEU A 55 -2.62 -7.83 -1.36
N SER A 56 -3.03 -7.50 -0.13
CA SER A 56 -4.43 -7.31 0.25
C SER A 56 -4.60 -6.10 1.14
N LEU A 57 -5.57 -5.26 0.78
CA LEU A 57 -5.89 -3.98 1.40
C LEU A 57 -7.37 -3.94 1.73
N GLN A 58 -7.73 -3.20 2.77
CA GLN A 58 -9.12 -3.00 3.16
C GLN A 58 -9.37 -1.52 3.40
N LEU A 59 -10.29 -0.97 2.60
CA LEU A 59 -10.81 0.38 2.79
C LEU A 59 -11.84 0.39 3.92
N PRO A 60 -11.97 1.51 4.66
CA PRO A 60 -12.99 1.64 5.68
C PRO A 60 -14.37 1.55 5.02
N GLY A 61 -15.21 0.62 5.51
CA GLY A 61 -16.55 0.38 4.96
C GLY A 61 -16.60 -0.46 3.67
N ARG A 62 -15.47 -1.02 3.18
CA ARG A 62 -15.47 -1.98 2.06
C ARG A 62 -14.87 -3.33 2.45
N LYS A 63 -15.11 -4.33 1.60
CA LYS A 63 -14.46 -5.65 1.67
C LYS A 63 -12.97 -5.55 1.35
N GLU A 64 -12.24 -6.61 1.70
CA GLU A 64 -10.85 -6.76 1.27
C GLU A 64 -10.73 -6.68 -0.25
N LEU A 65 -9.67 -6.03 -0.72
CA LEU A 65 -9.33 -5.83 -2.11
C LEU A 65 -7.90 -6.34 -2.33
N SER A 66 -7.69 -7.09 -3.41
CA SER A 66 -6.34 -7.40 -3.88
C SER A 66 -5.67 -6.14 -4.45
N SER A 67 -4.33 -6.13 -4.51
CA SER A 67 -3.54 -5.04 -5.13
C SER A 67 -4.09 -4.57 -6.48
N SER A 68 -4.44 -5.52 -7.35
CA SER A 68 -5.02 -5.28 -8.68
C SER A 68 -6.40 -4.63 -8.62
N GLN A 69 -7.26 -5.11 -7.71
CA GLN A 69 -8.59 -4.54 -7.52
C GLN A 69 -8.51 -3.15 -6.93
N PHE A 70 -7.60 -2.94 -5.99
CA PHE A 70 -7.32 -1.64 -5.43
C PHE A 70 -6.86 -0.66 -6.51
N LEU A 71 -5.94 -1.08 -7.39
CA LEU A 71 -5.49 -0.29 -8.56
C LEU A 71 -6.60 0.01 -9.56
N CYS A 72 -7.54 -0.91 -9.76
CA CYS A 72 -8.70 -0.72 -10.64
C CYS A 72 -9.78 0.21 -10.02
N VAL A 73 -9.89 0.22 -8.69
CA VAL A 73 -10.80 1.13 -7.96
C VAL A 73 -10.17 2.52 -7.75
N LEU A 74 -8.82 2.61 -7.72
CA LEU A 74 -8.05 3.84 -7.52
C LEU A 74 -7.72 4.74 -8.74
N PRO A 75 -8.04 4.46 -10.02
CA PRO A 75 -7.66 5.37 -11.10
C PRO A 75 -8.38 6.74 -10.96
N TYR A 76 -9.41 6.82 -10.13
CA TYR A 76 -10.08 8.07 -9.75
C TYR A 76 -9.41 8.85 -8.61
N LEU A 77 -8.51 8.23 -7.83
CA LEU A 77 -7.88 8.84 -6.64
C LEU A 77 -6.40 9.21 -6.85
N THR A 78 -5.75 8.69 -7.88
CA THR A 78 -4.34 9.00 -8.24
C THR A 78 -4.09 10.45 -8.65
N ARG A 79 -5.14 11.27 -8.81
CA ARG A 79 -5.03 12.72 -8.98
C ARG A 79 -4.65 13.48 -7.71
N TYR A 80 -4.72 12.83 -6.53
CA TYR A 80 -4.39 13.44 -5.25
C TYR A 80 -3.21 12.71 -4.61
N CYS A 81 -2.05 13.35 -4.77
CA CYS A 81 -0.76 13.14 -4.12
C CYS A 81 -0.76 12.15 -2.94
N PHE A 82 -0.08 11.01 -3.11
CA PHE A 82 0.21 10.08 -2.02
C PHE A 82 1.38 10.61 -1.20
N THR A 83 1.09 11.37 -0.14
CA THR A 83 2.07 11.66 0.91
C THR A 83 1.70 10.85 2.14
N ILE A 84 2.52 9.86 2.46
CA ILE A 84 2.41 9.10 3.71
C ILE A 84 3.21 9.91 4.74
N ASN A 85 2.53 10.42 5.78
CA ASN A 85 3.17 11.13 6.90
C ASN A 85 3.70 10.13 7.92
#